data_AF-A0AAU6WRW4-F1
#
_entry.id   AF-A0AAU6WRW4-F1
#
_cell.length_a   1.000
_cell.length_b   1.000
_cell.length_c   1.000
_cell.angle_alpha   90.00
_cell.angle_beta   90.00
_cell.angle_gamma   90.00
#
_symmetry.space_group_name_H-M   'P 1'
#
loop_
_entity.id
_entity.type
_entity.pdbx_description
1 polymer ?
#
loop_
_entity_poly.entity_id
_entity_poly.type
_entity_poly.pdbx_seq_one_letter_code
_entity_poly.pdbx_strand_id
1 'polypeptide(L)'
;MKMIILFILIAFNISNWNSYGKEENIFLKTEQELPLNVSSVIESRKDFTLQGKNYLYEYKVDNNVIRIATKKYTDGFQNEIYSEGVLIGKLQKNSWSSIPYYYKNQNVGVLFFEEGDEQGAWGYSIFLVKGNIIKEIGFMNIASVNNTSLNKFLSLTQNGNIIIFNFLEPQIFSDERIMDKSEKKIQIDLNTLKIIDIIKEDNSIINFSFDNNKYIADFTAKSVSPKSSKVYFNNNFLILQRTFTDNNPHTNLEYKFYIKYIQNKINVNKIEFLKETYVEYDDLCKISYTYFPKRNFLFPLDQIESFTENDLESFSRQLTISEALELVSLTNKYNHCTSKLSQDEIDLLLENFPITPKTINDYNNIAFYTHENKSYHESLFLLEKILEKDPNRVVAWLNIADTQWMLNNSHDAKNSYQKYITLMKIQKKI
;
A
#
# COMPACT_ATOMS: atom_id res chain seq x y z
N MET A 1 -81.15 36.47 -31.30
CA MET A 1 -80.04 37.35 -30.84
C MET A 1 -78.92 36.51 -30.24
N LYS A 2 -78.23 35.72 -31.08
CA LYS A 2 -77.01 34.94 -30.82
C LYS A 2 -76.44 34.53 -32.19
N MET A 3 -75.81 35.50 -32.84
CA MET A 3 -75.04 35.46 -34.09
C MET A 3 -74.52 36.90 -34.18
N ILE A 4 -73.23 37.11 -34.43
CA ILE A 4 -72.46 38.36 -34.22
C ILE A 4 -71.80 38.46 -32.83
N ILE A 5 -70.97 37.47 -32.46
CA ILE A 5 -69.65 37.65 -31.79
C ILE A 5 -68.77 36.49 -32.27
N LEU A 6 -68.55 36.41 -33.60
CA LEU A 6 -67.71 35.39 -34.27
C LEU A 6 -66.62 36.05 -35.15
N PHE A 7 -66.20 37.29 -34.89
CA PHE A 7 -65.19 37.92 -35.78
C PHE A 7 -64.12 38.79 -35.14
N ILE A 8 -64.04 38.90 -33.81
CA ILE A 8 -63.02 39.76 -33.16
C ILE A 8 -61.97 38.98 -32.34
N LEU A 9 -62.13 37.67 -32.11
CA LEU A 9 -61.15 36.88 -31.34
C LEU A 9 -60.20 36.00 -32.17
N ILE A 10 -60.26 36.05 -33.51
CA ILE A 10 -59.38 35.26 -34.40
C ILE A 10 -58.31 36.12 -35.12
N ALA A 11 -58.31 37.44 -34.96
CA ALA A 11 -57.37 38.34 -35.65
C ALA A 11 -56.17 38.83 -34.82
N PHE A 12 -55.98 38.34 -33.58
CA PHE A 12 -54.85 38.77 -32.71
C PHE A 12 -53.93 37.63 -32.24
N ASN A 13 -53.93 36.49 -32.93
CA ASN A 13 -53.01 35.38 -32.63
C ASN A 13 -52.22 34.87 -33.85
N ILE A 14 -52.15 35.64 -34.94
CA ILE A 14 -51.31 35.31 -36.10
C ILE A 14 -50.50 36.55 -36.51
N SER A 15 -49.61 36.99 -35.63
CA SER A 15 -48.47 37.84 -36.00
C SER A 15 -47.45 37.86 -34.86
N ASN A 16 -46.86 36.70 -34.56
CA ASN A 16 -45.53 36.57 -33.97
C ASN A 16 -45.03 35.13 -34.15
N TRP A 17 -44.83 34.77 -35.41
CA TRP A 17 -43.84 33.77 -35.79
C TRP A 17 -42.55 34.51 -36.09
N ASN A 18 -41.52 34.32 -35.27
CA ASN A 18 -40.16 33.94 -35.70
C ASN A 18 -39.23 33.90 -34.48
N SER A 19 -38.37 32.88 -34.46
CA SER A 19 -37.34 32.55 -33.44
C SER A 19 -37.80 31.82 -32.17
N TYR A 20 -38.23 30.56 -32.34
CA TYR A 20 -37.86 29.53 -31.36
C TYR A 20 -37.04 28.47 -32.10
N GLY A 21 -35.73 28.51 -31.84
CA GLY A 21 -34.79 27.52 -32.34
C GLY A 21 -35.11 26.14 -31.77
N LYS A 22 -34.88 25.12 -32.58
CA LYS A 22 -34.77 23.74 -32.09
C LYS A 22 -33.69 23.72 -31.01
N GLU A 23 -34.08 23.55 -29.75
CA GLU A 23 -33.17 23.06 -28.72
C GLU A 23 -32.86 21.60 -29.09
N GLU A 24 -31.73 21.41 -29.77
CA GLU A 24 -31.05 20.13 -29.75
C GLU A 24 -30.73 19.83 -28.28
N ASN A 25 -31.30 18.75 -27.76
CA ASN A 25 -30.86 18.16 -26.51
C ASN A 25 -29.40 17.73 -26.70
N ILE A 26 -28.47 18.64 -26.38
CA ILE A 26 -27.06 18.34 -26.21
C ILE A 26 -26.99 17.47 -24.95
N PHE A 27 -27.06 16.14 -25.15
CA PHE A 27 -26.50 15.22 -24.19
C PHE A 27 -25.03 15.61 -24.03
N LEU A 28 -24.72 16.35 -22.97
CA LEU A 28 -23.36 16.53 -22.47
C LEU A 28 -22.85 15.12 -22.15
N LYS A 29 -22.21 14.51 -23.13
CA LYS A 29 -21.45 13.28 -22.98
C LYS A 29 -20.36 13.64 -21.97
N THR A 30 -20.56 13.28 -20.71
CA THR A 30 -19.53 13.38 -19.69
C THR A 30 -18.36 12.55 -20.19
N GLU A 31 -17.29 13.22 -20.63
CA GLU A 31 -16.07 12.55 -21.08
C GLU A 31 -15.56 11.70 -19.92
N GLN A 32 -15.60 10.38 -20.08
CA GLN A 32 -15.21 9.45 -19.05
C GLN A 32 -13.68 9.48 -18.93
N GLU A 33 -13.18 9.84 -17.74
CA GLU A 33 -11.75 9.73 -17.46
C GLU A 33 -11.29 8.27 -17.50
N LEU A 34 -10.29 7.99 -18.32
CA LEU A 34 -9.72 6.66 -18.53
C LEU A 34 -8.36 6.56 -17.83
N PRO A 35 -8.19 5.71 -16.79
CA PRO A 35 -6.91 5.55 -16.13
C PRO A 35 -5.87 4.92 -17.05
N LEU A 36 -4.63 5.39 -16.98
CA LEU A 36 -3.47 4.73 -17.58
C LEU A 36 -2.80 3.86 -16.52
N ASN A 37 -2.71 2.56 -16.78
CA ASN A 37 -2.14 1.59 -15.85
C ASN A 37 -0.69 1.27 -16.22
N VAL A 38 0.12 0.94 -15.22
CA VAL A 38 1.49 0.45 -15.42
C VAL A 38 1.46 -0.77 -16.32
N SER A 39 2.38 -0.81 -17.28
CA SER A 39 2.58 -1.90 -18.21
C SER A 39 4.05 -2.31 -18.25
N SER A 40 4.31 -3.55 -18.66
CA SER A 40 5.65 -4.15 -18.57
C SER A 40 6.63 -3.51 -19.55
N VAL A 41 7.80 -3.17 -19.03
CA VAL A 41 9.00 -2.83 -19.81
C VAL A 41 10.03 -3.92 -19.53
N ILE A 42 10.51 -4.59 -20.58
CA ILE A 42 11.45 -5.71 -20.44
C ILE A 42 12.79 -5.29 -21.01
N GLU A 43 13.83 -5.22 -20.16
CA GLU A 43 15.22 -5.13 -20.65
C GLU A 43 15.57 -6.44 -21.35
N SER A 44 15.93 -6.34 -22.63
CA SER A 44 16.19 -7.49 -23.49
C SER A 44 17.68 -7.64 -23.82
N ARG A 45 18.41 -6.53 -23.91
CA ARG A 45 19.87 -6.51 -24.12
C ARG A 45 20.49 -5.30 -23.43
N LYS A 46 21.77 -5.46 -23.10
CA LYS A 46 22.63 -4.43 -22.52
C LYS A 46 24.00 -4.46 -23.19
N ASP A 47 24.64 -3.30 -23.33
CA ASP A 47 26.01 -3.13 -23.83
C ASP A 47 26.31 -3.87 -25.14
N PHE A 48 25.63 -3.47 -26.22
CA PHE A 48 25.73 -4.16 -27.51
C PHE A 48 25.94 -3.21 -28.69
N THR A 49 26.54 -3.72 -29.77
CA THR A 49 26.71 -2.99 -31.03
C THR A 49 25.72 -3.50 -32.07
N LEU A 50 25.03 -2.60 -32.75
CA LEU A 50 24.15 -2.91 -33.87
C LEU A 50 24.33 -1.86 -34.97
N GLN A 51 24.56 -2.31 -36.21
CA GLN A 51 24.77 -1.43 -37.38
C GLN A 51 25.88 -0.38 -37.15
N GLY A 52 26.97 -0.78 -36.49
CA GLY A 52 28.10 0.10 -36.19
C GLY A 52 27.86 1.11 -35.06
N LYS A 53 26.72 1.02 -34.37
CA LYS A 53 26.37 1.89 -33.25
C LYS A 53 26.36 1.12 -31.93
N ASN A 54 26.92 1.71 -30.88
CA ASN A 54 26.90 1.16 -29.54
C ASN A 54 25.64 1.60 -28.78
N TYR A 55 24.93 0.63 -28.21
CA TYR A 55 23.73 0.80 -27.43
C TYR A 55 23.99 0.33 -26.00
N LEU A 56 23.56 1.14 -25.05
CA LEU A 56 23.65 0.85 -23.63
C LEU A 56 22.54 -0.14 -23.22
N TYR A 57 21.31 0.09 -23.69
CA TYR A 57 20.14 -0.70 -23.33
C TYR A 57 19.21 -0.94 -24.53
N GLU A 58 18.52 -2.08 -24.54
CA GLU A 58 17.37 -2.38 -25.39
C GLU A 58 16.18 -2.83 -24.53
N TYR A 59 15.07 -2.11 -24.65
CA TYR A 59 13.82 -2.39 -23.96
C TYR A 59 12.74 -2.82 -24.95
N LYS A 60 11.91 -3.80 -24.55
CA LYS A 60 10.67 -4.16 -25.23
C LYS A 60 9.49 -3.49 -24.53
N VAL A 61 8.70 -2.75 -25.30
CA VAL A 61 7.52 -2.01 -24.84
C VAL A 61 6.37 -2.30 -25.82
N ASP A 62 5.38 -3.07 -25.38
CA ASP A 62 4.40 -3.69 -26.27
C ASP A 62 5.08 -4.40 -27.46
N ASN A 63 4.75 -4.01 -28.69
CA ASN A 63 5.34 -4.55 -29.91
C ASN A 63 6.56 -3.74 -30.40
N ASN A 64 6.99 -2.74 -29.64
CA ASN A 64 8.09 -1.84 -30.01
C ASN A 64 9.40 -2.28 -29.36
N VAL A 65 10.50 -2.11 -30.11
CA VAL A 65 11.85 -2.20 -29.56
C VAL A 65 12.44 -0.80 -29.43
N ILE A 66 12.86 -0.45 -28.21
CA ILE A 66 13.43 0.86 -27.88
C ILE A 66 14.88 0.66 -27.46
N ARG A 67 15.80 1.45 -28.05
CA ARG A 67 17.23 1.34 -27.77
C ARG A 67 17.79 2.68 -27.33
N ILE A 68 18.60 2.67 -26.27
CA ILE A 68 19.31 3.85 -25.77
C ILE A 68 20.77 3.74 -26.20
N ALA A 69 21.28 4.74 -26.92
CA ALA A 69 22.68 4.82 -27.31
C ALA A 69 23.35 6.01 -26.64
N THR A 70 24.45 5.77 -25.92
CA THR A 70 25.28 6.83 -25.36
C THR A 70 26.26 7.34 -26.42
N LYS A 71 26.24 8.64 -26.70
CA LYS A 71 27.11 9.26 -27.68
C LYS A 71 27.94 10.37 -27.05
N LYS A 72 29.27 10.28 -27.21
CA LYS A 72 30.21 11.32 -26.79
C LYS A 72 30.22 12.45 -27.82
N TYR A 73 30.14 13.67 -27.32
CA TYR A 73 30.25 14.93 -28.04
C TYR A 73 31.45 15.71 -27.49
N THR A 74 31.88 16.76 -28.18
CA THR A 74 33.02 17.61 -27.75
C THR A 74 32.80 18.20 -26.35
N ASP A 75 31.55 18.40 -25.97
CA ASP A 75 31.18 19.13 -24.77
C ASP A 75 30.46 18.24 -23.72
N GLY A 76 30.51 16.91 -23.86
CA GLY A 76 29.80 15.98 -22.96
C GLY A 76 29.30 14.69 -23.62
N PHE A 77 28.36 13.98 -23.01
CA PHE A 77 27.63 12.88 -23.66
C PHE A 77 26.14 13.16 -23.72
N GLN A 78 25.45 12.55 -24.69
CA GLN A 78 23.99 12.60 -24.79
C GLN A 78 23.48 11.20 -25.13
N ASN A 79 22.40 10.79 -24.47
CA ASN A 79 21.73 9.55 -24.79
C ASN A 79 20.72 9.81 -25.91
N GLU A 80 20.88 9.10 -27.03
CA GLU A 80 19.97 9.13 -28.17
C GLU A 80 19.04 7.91 -28.10
N ILE A 81 17.72 8.11 -28.22
CA ILE A 81 16.71 7.05 -28.14
C ILE A 81 16.23 6.68 -29.54
N TYR A 82 16.23 5.37 -29.82
CA TYR A 82 15.83 4.80 -31.09
C TYR A 82 14.64 3.87 -30.92
N SER A 83 13.73 3.88 -31.90
CA SER A 83 12.72 2.83 -32.08
C SER A 83 12.79 2.31 -33.51
N GLU A 84 12.86 0.99 -33.67
CA GLU A 84 13.00 0.34 -34.99
C GLU A 84 14.12 0.92 -35.87
N GLY A 85 15.20 1.38 -35.25
CA GLY A 85 16.36 1.98 -35.93
C GLY A 85 16.22 3.47 -36.27
N VAL A 86 15.05 4.07 -36.02
CA VAL A 86 14.80 5.51 -36.21
C VAL A 86 15.06 6.26 -34.91
N LEU A 87 15.77 7.39 -34.98
CA LEU A 87 15.95 8.29 -33.83
C LEU A 87 14.60 8.94 -33.49
N ILE A 88 14.10 8.68 -32.29
CA ILE A 88 12.79 9.17 -31.81
C ILE A 88 12.89 10.27 -30.76
N GLY A 89 14.06 10.43 -30.13
CA GLY A 89 14.31 11.53 -29.21
C GLY A 89 15.72 11.54 -28.65
N LYS A 90 16.03 12.59 -27.89
CA LYS A 90 17.35 12.76 -27.26
C LYS A 90 17.16 13.21 -25.82
N LEU A 91 17.87 12.53 -24.91
CA LEU A 91 17.89 12.89 -23.51
C LEU A 91 18.70 14.18 -23.27
N GLN A 92 18.57 14.74 -22.08
CA GLN A 92 19.33 15.92 -21.68
C GLN A 92 20.84 15.66 -21.77
N LYS A 93 21.59 16.74 -21.99
CA LYS A 93 23.05 16.65 -22.11
C LYS A 93 23.65 16.28 -20.76
N ASN A 94 24.56 15.32 -20.74
CA ASN A 94 25.19 14.77 -19.54
C ASN A 94 24.19 14.18 -18.53
N SER A 95 22.98 13.80 -18.98
CA SER A 95 22.05 13.07 -18.13
C SER A 95 22.31 11.57 -18.17
N TRP A 96 22.25 10.94 -17.01
CA TRP A 96 22.11 9.50 -16.90
C TRP A 96 20.63 9.15 -16.97
N SER A 97 20.31 7.96 -17.47
CA SER A 97 18.92 7.50 -17.61
C SER A 97 18.66 6.24 -16.80
N SER A 98 17.51 6.16 -16.12
CA SER A 98 17.07 4.94 -15.43
C SER A 98 16.25 4.01 -16.35
N ILE A 99 15.77 2.90 -15.80
CA ILE A 99 14.86 1.97 -16.50
C ILE A 99 13.58 2.75 -16.86
N PRO A 100 13.13 2.73 -18.13
CA PRO A 100 11.94 3.47 -18.49
C PRO A 100 10.69 2.82 -17.93
N TYR A 101 9.67 3.64 -17.75
CA TYR A 101 8.38 3.20 -17.23
C TYR A 101 7.31 3.45 -18.26
N TYR A 102 6.38 2.50 -18.39
CA TYR A 102 5.35 2.54 -19.41
C TYR A 102 3.97 2.47 -18.78
N TYR A 103 3.13 3.44 -19.11
CA TYR A 103 1.74 3.50 -18.66
C TYR A 103 0.83 3.54 -19.87
N LYS A 104 -0.25 2.78 -19.86
CA LYS A 104 -1.17 2.76 -21.01
C LYS A 104 -2.62 2.49 -20.62
N ASN A 105 -3.51 2.89 -21.52
CA ASN A 105 -4.88 2.42 -21.56
C ASN A 105 -5.16 1.85 -22.97
N GLN A 106 -6.43 1.63 -23.29
CA GLN A 106 -6.84 1.09 -24.60
C GLN A 106 -6.56 2.02 -25.79
N ASN A 107 -6.37 3.32 -25.56
CA ASN A 107 -6.24 4.36 -26.59
C ASN A 107 -4.79 4.83 -26.79
N VAL A 108 -4.02 4.88 -25.71
CA VAL A 108 -2.72 5.56 -25.68
C VAL A 108 -1.78 4.95 -24.66
N GLY A 109 -0.49 4.95 -24.98
CA GLY A 109 0.58 4.69 -24.05
C GLY A 109 1.48 5.90 -23.86
N VAL A 110 2.07 6.05 -22.68
CA VAL A 110 3.06 7.07 -22.35
C VAL A 110 4.26 6.38 -21.71
N LEU A 111 5.43 6.68 -22.24
CA LEU A 111 6.69 6.11 -21.82
C LEU A 111 7.56 7.22 -21.21
N PHE A 112 8.10 6.95 -20.03
CA PHE A 112 8.92 7.88 -19.26
C PHE A 112 10.34 7.36 -19.18
N PHE A 113 11.31 8.18 -19.56
CA PHE A 113 12.71 7.98 -19.21
C PHE A 113 13.05 8.94 -18.08
N GLU A 114 13.29 8.40 -16.89
CA GLU A 114 13.84 9.19 -15.79
C GLU A 114 15.27 9.59 -16.12
N GLU A 115 15.56 10.85 -15.90
CA GLU A 115 16.86 11.44 -16.15
C GLU A 115 17.31 12.28 -14.96
N GLY A 116 18.59 12.16 -14.65
CA GLY A 116 19.27 13.07 -13.73
C GLY A 116 20.58 13.57 -14.34
N ASP A 117 21.00 14.78 -14.01
CA ASP A 117 22.33 15.29 -14.34
C ASP A 117 23.20 15.48 -13.08
N GLU A 118 24.49 15.74 -13.30
CA GLU A 118 25.45 15.99 -12.21
C GLU A 118 25.16 17.29 -11.43
N GLN A 119 24.35 18.18 -11.99
CA GLN A 119 23.95 19.45 -11.37
C GLN A 119 22.72 19.29 -10.46
N GLY A 120 22.19 18.06 -10.36
CA GLY A 120 21.02 17.76 -9.55
C GLY A 120 19.71 18.18 -10.19
N ALA A 121 19.67 18.39 -11.51
CA ALA A 121 18.41 18.47 -12.25
C ALA A 121 17.88 17.05 -12.46
N TRP A 122 16.63 16.82 -12.05
CA TRP A 122 15.94 15.53 -12.18
C TRP A 122 14.63 15.73 -12.92
N GLY A 123 14.32 14.83 -13.84
CA GLY A 123 13.14 14.95 -14.67
C GLY A 123 12.80 13.68 -15.43
N TYR A 124 11.81 13.82 -16.32
CA TYR A 124 11.41 12.75 -17.22
C TYR A 124 11.35 13.25 -18.65
N SER A 125 12.01 12.54 -19.57
CA SER A 125 11.67 12.65 -20.98
C SER A 125 10.47 11.78 -21.28
N ILE A 126 9.45 12.39 -21.86
CA ILE A 126 8.12 11.80 -22.04
C ILE A 126 7.92 11.49 -23.53
N PHE A 127 7.50 10.26 -23.82
CA PHE A 127 7.22 9.79 -25.16
C PHE A 127 5.78 9.28 -25.25
N LEU A 128 5.07 9.67 -26.30
CA LEU A 128 3.78 9.12 -26.67
C LEU A 128 3.98 7.83 -27.45
N VAL A 129 3.27 6.76 -27.07
CA VAL A 129 3.26 5.47 -27.77
C VAL A 129 1.85 5.19 -28.27
N LYS A 130 1.68 5.09 -29.59
CA LYS A 130 0.41 4.71 -30.23
C LYS A 130 0.65 3.65 -31.30
N GLY A 131 0.43 2.39 -30.94
CA GLY A 131 0.81 1.25 -31.78
C GLY A 131 2.32 1.21 -31.98
N ASN A 132 2.77 1.29 -33.24
CA ASN A 132 4.19 1.29 -33.60
C ASN A 132 4.80 2.70 -33.71
N ILE A 133 4.01 3.75 -33.40
CA ILE A 133 4.45 5.14 -33.49
C ILE A 133 4.86 5.59 -32.09
N ILE A 134 6.13 6.00 -31.96
CA ILE A 134 6.66 6.62 -30.76
C ILE A 134 7.11 8.04 -31.10
N LYS A 135 6.65 9.02 -30.32
CA LYS A 135 7.02 10.44 -30.50
C LYS A 135 7.41 11.06 -29.17
N GLU A 136 8.53 11.77 -29.15
CA GLU A 136 8.90 12.62 -28.02
C GLU A 136 7.87 13.75 -27.85
N ILE A 137 7.41 13.93 -26.61
CA ILE A 137 6.49 15.01 -26.22
C ILE A 137 7.29 16.17 -25.62
N GLY A 138 8.27 15.85 -24.77
CA GLY A 138 9.15 16.82 -24.17
C GLY A 138 9.75 16.33 -22.85
N PHE A 139 10.43 17.25 -22.19
CA PHE A 139 11.06 17.01 -20.89
C PHE A 139 10.29 17.71 -19.78
N MET A 140 10.12 17.00 -18.67
CA MET A 140 9.39 17.47 -17.50
C MET A 140 10.33 17.50 -16.30
N ASN A 141 10.63 18.70 -15.81
CA ASN A 141 11.46 18.90 -14.63
C ASN A 141 10.63 18.68 -13.34
N ILE A 142 11.14 17.84 -12.44
CA ILE A 142 10.49 17.47 -11.16
C ILE A 142 11.34 17.82 -9.92
N ALA A 143 12.36 18.67 -10.08
CA ALA A 143 13.17 19.31 -9.03
C ALA A 143 13.06 18.71 -7.60
N SER A 144 13.88 17.71 -7.26
CA SER A 144 14.32 17.47 -5.87
C SER A 144 15.50 16.50 -5.85
N VAL A 145 16.52 16.84 -5.08
CA VAL A 145 17.93 16.41 -5.20
C VAL A 145 18.19 14.98 -4.68
N ASN A 146 17.21 14.09 -4.55
CA ASN A 146 17.47 12.72 -4.07
C ASN A 146 16.54 11.68 -4.70
N ASN A 147 17.16 10.79 -5.51
CA ASN A 147 16.70 9.48 -5.97
C ASN A 147 15.17 9.31 -6.11
N THR A 148 14.65 9.45 -7.33
CA THR A 148 13.21 9.54 -7.55
C THR A 148 12.64 8.39 -8.40
N SER A 149 12.40 7.22 -7.79
CA SER A 149 11.48 6.25 -8.43
C SER A 149 10.15 6.94 -8.77
N LEU A 150 9.54 6.64 -9.93
CA LEU A 150 8.21 7.14 -10.36
C LEU A 150 7.05 6.87 -9.36
N ASN A 151 7.29 6.31 -8.18
CA ASN A 151 6.31 6.10 -7.10
C ASN A 151 5.66 7.39 -6.54
N LYS A 152 5.78 8.53 -7.24
CA LYS A 152 5.27 9.86 -6.85
C LYS A 152 4.06 10.35 -7.65
N PHE A 153 3.54 9.60 -8.63
CA PHE A 153 2.24 9.95 -9.23
C PHE A 153 1.11 9.51 -8.30
N LEU A 154 0.21 10.44 -8.00
CA LEU A 154 -1.10 10.12 -7.43
C LEU A 154 -1.97 9.40 -8.45
N SER A 155 -1.94 9.86 -9.69
CA SER A 155 -2.73 9.30 -10.78
C SER A 155 -2.21 9.75 -12.15
N LEU A 156 -2.49 8.92 -13.16
CA LEU A 156 -2.32 9.20 -14.56
C LEU A 156 -3.62 8.85 -15.29
N THR A 157 -4.32 9.86 -15.80
CA THR A 157 -5.63 9.69 -16.45
C THR A 157 -5.65 10.37 -17.81
N GLN A 158 -6.48 9.85 -18.71
CA GLN A 158 -6.81 10.50 -19.97
C GLN A 158 -8.23 11.04 -19.89
N ASN A 159 -8.39 12.32 -20.15
CA ASN A 159 -9.67 12.99 -20.35
C ASN A 159 -9.71 13.57 -21.77
N GLY A 160 -10.43 12.91 -22.67
CA GLY A 160 -10.44 13.26 -24.09
C GLY A 160 -9.04 13.25 -24.71
N ASN A 161 -8.59 14.42 -25.16
CA ASN A 161 -7.26 14.63 -25.75
C ASN A 161 -6.20 15.07 -24.73
N ILE A 162 -6.53 15.15 -23.45
CA ILE A 162 -5.62 15.57 -22.39
C ILE A 162 -5.21 14.37 -21.56
N ILE A 163 -3.92 14.16 -21.39
CA ILE A 163 -3.38 13.28 -20.33
C ILE A 163 -3.07 14.15 -19.13
N ILE A 164 -3.62 13.79 -17.97
CA ILE A 164 -3.47 14.50 -16.72
C ILE A 164 -2.56 13.70 -15.79
N PHE A 165 -1.54 14.39 -15.28
CA PHE A 165 -0.57 13.92 -14.33
C PHE A 165 -0.78 14.65 -13.01
N ASN A 166 -1.04 13.90 -11.94
CA ASN A 166 -1.09 14.48 -10.61
C ASN A 166 0.15 14.02 -9.82
N PHE A 167 1.03 14.97 -9.49
CA PHE A 167 2.25 14.70 -8.73
C PHE A 167 2.06 14.95 -7.25
N LEU A 168 2.66 14.09 -6.44
CA LEU A 168 3.09 14.44 -5.08
C LEU A 168 4.52 14.94 -5.15
N GLU A 169 4.72 16.26 -5.07
CA GLU A 169 6.07 16.76 -4.80
C GLU A 169 6.49 16.32 -3.38
N PRO A 170 7.67 15.69 -3.21
CA PRO A 170 8.20 15.43 -1.88
C PRO A 170 8.55 16.75 -1.22
N GLN A 171 8.37 16.78 0.09
CA GLN A 171 8.80 17.87 0.97
C GLN A 171 10.26 18.26 0.70
N ILE A 172 10.52 19.56 0.50
CA ILE A 172 11.86 20.12 0.63
C ILE A 172 12.08 20.42 2.11
N PHE A 173 13.10 19.80 2.72
CA PHE A 173 13.57 20.18 4.05
C PHE A 173 14.64 21.28 3.90
N SER A 174 14.33 22.48 4.36
CA SER A 174 15.32 23.54 4.61
C SER A 174 14.91 24.27 5.89
N ASP A 175 15.82 24.31 6.86
CA ASP A 175 15.76 25.16 8.07
C ASP A 175 14.45 25.14 8.87
N GLU A 176 14.07 23.98 9.40
CA GLU A 176 13.02 23.81 10.43
C GLU A 176 11.62 24.36 10.06
N ARG A 177 11.41 24.75 8.81
CA ARG A 177 10.13 25.22 8.27
C ARG A 177 9.72 24.34 7.11
N ILE A 178 8.55 23.75 7.25
CA ILE A 178 7.85 23.07 6.17
C ILE A 178 7.33 24.15 5.24
N MET A 179 7.82 24.20 4.00
CA MET A 179 7.15 24.92 2.92
C MET A 179 6.34 23.93 2.07
N ASP A 180 5.15 24.37 1.67
CA ASP A 180 3.96 23.57 1.36
C ASP A 180 4.11 22.38 0.40
N LYS A 181 3.24 21.38 0.65
CA LYS A 181 2.89 20.29 -0.28
C LYS A 181 2.15 20.90 -1.48
N SER A 182 2.87 21.36 -2.49
CA SER A 182 2.21 21.79 -3.73
C SER A 182 1.93 20.58 -4.61
N GLU A 183 0.65 20.32 -4.87
CA GLU A 183 0.25 19.44 -5.96
C GLU A 183 0.65 20.10 -7.26
N LYS A 184 1.46 19.40 -8.05
CA LYS A 184 1.72 19.81 -9.43
C LYS A 184 0.78 19.01 -10.32
N LYS A 185 -0.06 19.72 -11.07
CA LYS A 185 -0.86 19.13 -12.13
C LYS A 185 -0.20 19.46 -13.45
N ILE A 186 0.21 18.42 -14.18
CA ILE A 186 0.77 18.57 -15.52
C ILE A 186 -0.23 17.97 -16.49
N GLN A 187 -0.43 18.64 -17.61
CA GLN A 187 -1.29 18.16 -18.67
C GLN A 187 -0.48 17.95 -19.93
N ILE A 188 -0.83 16.95 -20.73
CA ILE A 188 -0.28 16.76 -22.06
C ILE A 188 -1.44 16.75 -23.04
N ASP A 189 -1.42 17.70 -23.98
CA ASP A 189 -2.37 17.71 -25.07
C ASP A 189 -1.89 16.80 -26.20
N LEU A 190 -2.65 15.74 -26.46
CA LEU A 190 -2.38 14.72 -27.46
C LEU A 190 -2.48 15.22 -28.90
N ASN A 191 -3.19 16.33 -29.15
CA ASN A 191 -3.28 16.92 -30.48
C ASN A 191 -2.03 17.73 -30.81
N THR A 192 -1.56 18.52 -29.85
CA THR A 192 -0.40 19.40 -30.04
C THR A 192 0.92 18.74 -29.66
N LEU A 193 0.86 17.62 -28.93
CA LEU A 193 2.01 16.94 -28.31
C LEU A 193 2.83 17.89 -27.44
N LYS A 194 2.15 18.76 -26.69
CA LYS A 194 2.79 19.73 -25.79
C LYS A 194 2.42 19.46 -24.35
N ILE A 195 3.42 19.66 -23.49
CA ILE A 195 3.23 19.75 -22.06
C ILE A 195 2.61 21.11 -21.75
N ILE A 196 1.49 21.09 -21.03
CA ILE A 196 0.78 22.25 -20.49
C ILE A 196 1.04 22.22 -18.98
N ASP A 197 1.99 23.02 -18.53
CA ASP A 197 2.26 23.20 -17.10
C ASP A 197 1.15 24.07 -16.49
N ILE A 198 0.46 23.56 -15.48
CA ILE A 198 -0.45 24.36 -14.65
C ILE A 198 0.31 24.74 -13.38
N ILE A 199 0.32 26.04 -13.09
CA ILE A 199 0.98 26.65 -11.93
C ILE A 199 0.44 26.02 -10.64
N LYS A 200 1.33 25.85 -9.64
CA LYS A 200 1.02 25.38 -8.27
C LYS A 200 -0.34 25.91 -7.81
N GLU A 201 -1.26 25.01 -7.50
CA GLU A 201 -2.38 25.38 -6.65
C GLU A 201 -1.85 25.50 -5.22
N ASP A 202 -1.91 26.70 -4.66
CA ASP A 202 -1.53 26.94 -3.26
C ASP A 202 -2.47 26.16 -2.34
N ASN A 203 -1.86 25.32 -1.51
CA ASN A 203 -2.34 24.78 -0.22
C ASN A 203 -3.63 23.97 -0.25
N SER A 204 -3.45 22.70 -0.57
CA SER A 204 -4.52 21.72 -0.72
C SER A 204 -4.46 20.69 0.44
N ILE A 205 -5.61 20.44 1.12
CA ILE A 205 -5.73 19.49 2.24
C ILE A 205 -6.83 18.49 2.01
N ILE A 206 -6.47 17.22 2.13
CA ILE A 206 -7.25 16.07 1.67
C ILE A 206 -8.58 15.91 2.43
N ASN A 207 -9.67 16.37 1.84
CA ASN A 207 -11.04 15.92 2.15
C ASN A 207 -11.36 14.72 1.26
N PHE A 208 -11.85 13.64 1.85
CA PHE A 208 -12.30 12.47 1.09
C PHE A 208 -13.80 12.60 0.84
N SER A 209 -14.22 12.71 -0.41
CA SER A 209 -15.60 12.60 -0.84
C SER A 209 -15.82 11.39 -1.75
N PHE A 210 -17.07 10.95 -1.83
CA PHE A 210 -17.48 9.73 -2.53
C PHE A 210 -18.58 10.08 -3.52
N ASP A 211 -18.30 9.90 -4.81
CA ASP A 211 -19.29 10.03 -5.88
C ASP A 211 -19.16 8.84 -6.84
N ASN A 212 -20.30 8.26 -7.23
CA ASN A 212 -20.39 7.14 -8.19
C ASN A 212 -19.43 5.96 -7.96
N ASN A 213 -19.29 5.47 -6.73
CA ASN A 213 -18.36 4.38 -6.36
C ASN A 213 -16.87 4.67 -6.62
N LYS A 214 -16.49 5.94 -6.80
CA LYS A 214 -15.10 6.39 -6.90
C LYS A 214 -14.75 7.30 -5.72
N TYR A 215 -13.52 7.15 -5.24
CA TYR A 215 -12.94 8.07 -4.26
C TYR A 215 -12.53 9.36 -4.96
N ILE A 216 -13.00 10.50 -4.45
CA ILE A 216 -12.56 11.83 -4.86
C ILE A 216 -11.89 12.46 -3.64
N ALA A 217 -10.59 12.72 -3.73
CA ALA A 217 -9.90 13.58 -2.77
C ALA A 217 -10.10 15.03 -3.23
N ASP A 218 -10.74 15.86 -2.40
CA ASP A 218 -10.99 17.28 -2.60
C ASP A 218 -10.19 18.08 -1.57
N PHE A 219 -9.43 19.08 -1.98
CA PHE A 219 -8.31 19.55 -1.19
C PHE A 219 -8.53 20.93 -0.56
N THR A 220 -9.13 21.01 0.63
CA THR A 220 -9.37 22.29 1.34
C THR A 220 -9.28 22.19 2.89
N ALA A 221 -8.28 22.91 3.46
CA ALA A 221 -8.09 23.37 4.86
C ALA A 221 -7.44 22.51 6.01
N LYS A 222 -6.63 23.24 6.84
CA LYS A 222 -5.43 22.93 7.70
C LYS A 222 -5.16 21.51 8.26
N SER A 223 -4.01 20.91 7.89
CA SER A 223 -3.55 19.57 8.31
C SER A 223 -2.54 19.57 9.46
N VAL A 224 -2.70 18.64 10.40
CA VAL A 224 -1.62 18.12 11.25
C VAL A 224 -0.78 17.16 10.40
N SER A 225 0.50 17.47 10.19
CA SER A 225 1.42 16.62 9.41
C SER A 225 2.28 15.74 10.34
N PRO A 226 2.34 14.42 10.12
CA PRO A 226 3.32 13.54 10.74
C PRO A 226 4.76 13.91 10.38
N LYS A 227 5.68 13.83 11.34
CA LYS A 227 7.10 14.23 11.17
C LYS A 227 8.02 13.14 10.59
N SER A 228 7.56 11.90 10.39
CA SER A 228 8.44 10.77 10.00
C SER A 228 7.81 9.70 9.09
N SER A 229 6.61 9.92 8.57
CA SER A 229 5.80 8.85 7.95
C SER A 229 5.94 8.80 6.42
N LYS A 230 6.13 7.61 5.83
CA LYS A 230 5.95 7.39 4.38
C LYS A 230 4.47 7.15 4.08
N VAL A 231 3.95 7.78 3.04
CA VAL A 231 2.54 7.64 2.61
C VAL A 231 2.50 7.15 1.18
N TYR A 232 1.75 6.08 0.89
CA TYR A 232 1.57 5.55 -0.46
C TYR A 232 0.25 4.81 -0.63
N PHE A 233 -0.18 4.62 -1.87
CA PHE A 233 -1.41 3.89 -2.21
C PHE A 233 -1.10 2.51 -2.78
N ASN A 234 -1.84 1.49 -2.35
CA ASN A 234 -1.73 0.12 -2.88
C ASN A 234 -3.06 -0.63 -2.71
N ASN A 235 -3.56 -1.28 -3.75
CA ASN A 235 -4.72 -2.21 -3.71
C ASN A 235 -5.94 -1.65 -2.94
N ASN A 236 -6.37 -0.41 -3.23
CA ASN A 236 -7.47 0.31 -2.58
C ASN A 236 -7.23 0.71 -1.11
N PHE A 237 -6.00 0.61 -0.62
CA PHE A 237 -5.60 1.12 0.69
C PHE A 237 -4.75 2.37 0.55
N LEU A 238 -5.00 3.33 1.44
CA LEU A 238 -4.02 4.33 1.82
C LEU A 238 -3.11 3.70 2.87
N ILE A 239 -1.81 3.67 2.61
CA ILE A 239 -0.82 3.10 3.52
C ILE A 239 -0.03 4.22 4.17
N LEU A 240 -0.05 4.26 5.51
CA LEU A 240 0.83 5.11 6.31
C LEU A 240 1.87 4.22 6.99
N GLN A 241 3.15 4.43 6.70
CA GLN A 241 4.24 3.72 7.33
C GLN A 241 4.97 4.64 8.30
N ARG A 242 5.15 4.19 9.54
CA ARG A 242 5.89 4.88 10.60
C ARG A 242 6.98 3.98 11.15
N THR A 243 8.14 4.57 11.39
CA THR A 243 9.28 3.90 12.04
C THR A 243 9.65 4.68 13.29
N PHE A 244 9.88 3.97 14.39
CA PHE A 244 10.26 4.53 15.68
C PHE A 244 11.45 3.76 16.23
N THR A 245 12.42 4.47 16.76
CA THR A 245 13.38 3.92 17.71
C THR A 245 12.75 4.07 19.09
N ASP A 246 12.50 2.96 19.78
CA ASP A 246 12.00 3.00 21.16
C ASP A 246 13.05 3.68 22.08
N ASN A 247 12.67 4.00 23.31
CA ASN A 247 13.59 4.53 24.33
C ASN A 247 14.78 3.58 24.61
N ASN A 248 14.67 2.31 24.21
CA ASN A 248 15.80 1.40 24.10
C ASN A 248 16.45 1.56 22.71
N PRO A 249 17.71 2.03 22.62
CA PRO A 249 18.41 2.25 21.34
C PRO A 249 18.59 0.97 20.50
N HIS A 250 18.31 -0.19 21.09
CA HIS A 250 18.38 -1.49 20.46
C HIS A 250 17.01 -2.02 19.98
N THR A 251 15.94 -1.22 20.03
CA THR A 251 14.63 -1.62 19.54
C THR A 251 14.16 -0.69 18.42
N ASN A 252 13.92 -1.28 17.24
CA ASN A 252 13.31 -0.62 16.11
C ASN A 252 11.88 -1.15 15.92
N LEU A 253 10.92 -0.23 15.84
CA LEU A 253 9.50 -0.51 15.65
C LEU A 253 9.04 0.08 14.32
N GLU A 254 8.37 -0.72 13.51
CA GLU A 254 7.74 -0.28 12.27
C GLU A 254 6.26 -0.65 12.26
N TYR A 255 5.43 0.33 11.89
CA TYR A 255 3.98 0.18 11.75
C TYR A 255 3.57 0.60 10.34
N LYS A 256 2.83 -0.25 9.63
CA LYS A 256 2.15 0.11 8.39
C LYS A 256 0.65 0.02 8.58
N PHE A 257 0.00 1.18 8.62
CA PHE A 257 -1.44 1.30 8.74
C PHE A 257 -2.07 1.21 7.35
N TYR A 258 -2.91 0.20 7.14
CA TYR A 258 -3.70 0.07 5.92
C TYR A 258 -5.07 0.66 6.17
N ILE A 259 -5.33 1.81 5.58
CA ILE A 259 -6.54 2.60 5.81
C ILE A 259 -7.47 2.42 4.61
N LYS A 260 -8.75 2.16 4.89
CA LYS A 260 -9.80 2.15 3.87
C LYS A 260 -11.00 2.97 4.31
N TYR A 261 -11.76 3.46 3.34
CA TYR A 261 -13.01 4.16 3.60
C TYR A 261 -14.20 3.25 3.29
N ILE A 262 -15.02 2.97 4.29
CA ILE A 262 -16.23 2.14 4.19
C ILE A 262 -17.39 2.89 4.82
N GLN A 263 -18.57 2.87 4.20
CA GLN A 263 -19.81 3.38 4.81
C GLN A 263 -19.67 4.81 5.36
N ASN A 264 -19.09 5.71 4.56
CA ASN A 264 -18.80 7.08 4.93
C ASN A 264 -17.80 7.29 6.09
N LYS A 265 -17.00 6.29 6.45
CA LYS A 265 -16.01 6.38 7.54
C LYS A 265 -14.64 5.88 7.10
N ILE A 266 -13.60 6.60 7.49
CA ILE A 266 -12.22 6.14 7.33
C ILE A 266 -11.90 5.20 8.49
N ASN A 267 -11.43 3.99 8.17
CA ASN A 267 -11.11 2.96 9.13
C ASN A 267 -9.71 2.41 8.86
N VAL A 268 -8.93 2.20 9.93
CA VAL A 268 -7.76 1.32 9.86
C VAL A 268 -8.29 -0.09 9.63
N ASN A 269 -7.94 -0.70 8.50
CA ASN A 269 -8.36 -2.05 8.14
C ASN A 269 -7.43 -3.10 8.74
N LYS A 270 -6.11 -2.86 8.71
CA LYS A 270 -5.09 -3.68 9.36
C LYS A 270 -3.85 -2.85 9.67
N ILE A 271 -3.02 -3.34 10.57
CA ILE A 271 -1.69 -2.81 10.87
C ILE A 271 -0.69 -3.93 10.66
N GLU A 272 0.30 -3.72 9.79
CA GLU A 272 1.48 -4.59 9.76
C GLU A 272 2.50 -4.02 10.74
N PHE A 273 2.85 -4.82 11.73
CA PHE A 273 3.81 -4.47 12.77
C PHE A 273 5.08 -5.28 12.57
N LEU A 274 6.22 -4.62 12.77
CA LEU A 274 7.53 -5.22 12.80
C LEU A 274 8.28 -4.65 14.01
N LYS A 275 8.83 -5.54 14.83
CA LYS A 275 9.71 -5.19 15.95
C LYS A 275 11.01 -5.97 15.82
N GLU A 276 12.10 -5.22 15.83
CA GLU A 276 13.47 -5.72 15.78
C GLU A 276 14.18 -5.29 17.06
N THR A 277 14.54 -6.24 17.90
CA THR A 277 15.27 -6.01 19.15
C THR A 277 16.63 -6.67 19.06
N TYR A 278 17.69 -5.87 19.16
CA TYR A 278 19.07 -6.34 19.17
C TYR A 278 19.45 -6.71 20.61
N VAL A 279 19.70 -7.99 20.85
CA VAL A 279 20.25 -8.52 22.10
C VAL A 279 21.74 -8.78 21.83
N GLU A 280 22.61 -8.17 22.63
CA GLU A 280 24.09 -8.25 22.61
C GLU A 280 24.75 -8.95 21.40
N TYR A 281 25.48 -8.16 20.60
CA TYR A 281 26.38 -8.50 19.48
C TYR A 281 25.92 -9.46 18.36
N ASP A 282 25.01 -10.42 18.57
CA ASP A 282 24.63 -11.39 17.53
C ASP A 282 23.16 -11.88 17.57
N ASP A 283 22.38 -11.63 18.63
CA ASP A 283 21.00 -12.13 18.73
C ASP A 283 19.97 -11.06 18.32
N LEU A 284 19.50 -11.12 17.07
CA LEU A 284 18.39 -10.30 16.60
C LEU A 284 17.05 -11.01 16.85
N CYS A 285 16.25 -10.44 17.74
CA CYS A 285 14.84 -10.78 17.86
C CYS A 285 14.05 -10.02 16.80
N LYS A 286 13.48 -10.71 15.81
CA LYS A 286 12.62 -10.11 14.80
C LYS A 286 11.24 -10.74 14.85
N ILE A 287 10.24 -9.92 15.18
CA ILE A 287 8.83 -10.34 15.19
C ILE A 287 8.04 -9.50 14.20
N SER A 288 7.20 -10.12 13.39
CA SER A 288 6.33 -9.42 12.46
C SER A 288 4.94 -10.02 12.46
N TYR A 289 3.93 -9.17 12.66
CA TYR A 289 2.54 -9.59 12.77
C TYR A 289 1.61 -8.68 12.00
N THR A 290 0.49 -9.24 11.57
CA THR A 290 -0.63 -8.47 11.07
C THR A 290 -1.72 -8.39 12.13
N TYR A 291 -2.03 -7.16 12.52
CA TYR A 291 -3.07 -6.82 13.47
C TYR A 291 -4.33 -6.36 12.75
N PHE A 292 -5.49 -6.81 13.23
CA PHE A 292 -6.80 -6.36 12.77
C PHE A 292 -7.56 -5.69 13.91
N PRO A 293 -8.34 -4.63 13.64
CA PRO A 293 -9.18 -4.01 14.65
C PRO A 293 -10.11 -5.05 15.29
N LYS A 294 -10.22 -5.04 16.63
CA LYS A 294 -11.25 -5.82 17.32
C LYS A 294 -12.65 -5.39 16.87
N ARG A 295 -13.65 -6.28 16.93
CA ARG A 295 -15.02 -5.98 16.43
C ARG A 295 -15.53 -4.67 17.06
N ASN A 296 -16.10 -3.80 16.22
CA ASN A 296 -16.61 -2.46 16.57
C ASN A 296 -15.56 -1.44 17.03
N PHE A 297 -14.26 -1.74 16.92
CA PHE A 297 -13.21 -0.77 17.21
C PHE A 297 -13.04 0.20 16.03
N LEU A 298 -13.22 1.49 16.30
CA LEU A 298 -12.94 2.57 15.37
C LEU A 298 -11.67 3.28 15.85
N PHE A 299 -10.56 3.08 15.13
CA PHE A 299 -9.31 3.75 15.46
C PHE A 299 -9.31 5.19 14.90
N PRO A 300 -9.23 6.22 15.75
CA PRO A 300 -9.18 7.62 15.29
C PRO A 300 -7.87 7.90 14.55
N LEU A 301 -7.93 8.43 13.33
CA LEU A 301 -6.72 8.66 12.52
C LEU A 301 -5.76 9.69 13.14
N ASP A 302 -6.29 10.64 13.92
CA ASP A 302 -5.52 11.62 14.67
C ASP A 302 -4.62 10.97 15.74
N GLN A 303 -4.97 9.78 16.21
CA GLN A 303 -4.16 9.00 17.15
C GLN A 303 -3.04 8.20 16.47
N ILE A 304 -3.00 8.12 15.12
CA ILE A 304 -1.90 7.43 14.42
C ILE A 304 -0.56 8.06 14.81
N GLU A 305 -0.52 9.37 15.06
CA GLU A 305 0.70 10.08 15.42
C GLU A 305 1.24 9.78 16.81
N SER A 306 0.36 9.45 17.74
CA SER A 306 0.71 9.03 19.09
C SER A 306 0.70 7.51 19.27
N PHE A 307 0.52 6.73 18.20
CA PHE A 307 0.42 5.27 18.28
C PHE A 307 1.70 4.63 18.80
N THR A 308 1.55 3.72 19.75
CA THR A 308 2.60 2.97 20.46
C THR A 308 2.30 1.47 20.47
N GLU A 309 3.23 0.66 20.98
CA GLU A 309 3.03 -0.78 21.13
C GLU A 309 1.83 -1.11 22.04
N ASN A 310 1.57 -0.28 23.07
CA ASN A 310 0.42 -0.45 23.97
C ASN A 310 -0.92 -0.33 23.23
N ASP A 311 -0.99 0.50 22.19
CA ASP A 311 -2.23 0.67 21.42
C ASP A 311 -2.59 -0.58 20.61
N LEU A 312 -1.63 -1.49 20.37
CA LEU A 312 -1.88 -2.79 19.73
C LEU A 312 -2.81 -3.69 20.55
N GLU A 313 -3.00 -3.45 21.85
CA GLU A 313 -3.95 -4.19 22.69
C GLU A 313 -5.41 -4.07 22.20
N SER A 314 -5.72 -2.98 21.48
CA SER A 314 -7.03 -2.75 20.86
C SER A 314 -7.25 -3.53 19.55
N PHE A 315 -6.22 -4.27 19.12
CA PHE A 315 -6.22 -5.08 17.91
C PHE A 315 -6.01 -6.55 18.26
N SER A 316 -6.37 -7.44 17.35
CA SER A 316 -6.10 -8.87 17.45
C SER A 316 -5.11 -9.28 16.37
N ARG A 317 -4.06 -10.02 16.72
CA ARG A 317 -3.22 -10.66 15.71
C ARG A 317 -3.98 -11.80 15.09
N GLN A 318 -3.97 -11.87 13.77
CA GLN A 318 -4.41 -13.07 13.08
C GLN A 318 -3.19 -13.95 12.85
N LEU A 319 -3.11 -15.04 13.62
CA LEU A 319 -1.98 -15.98 13.60
C LEU A 319 -2.42 -17.32 13.00
N THR A 320 -1.53 -17.96 12.26
CA THR A 320 -1.57 -19.40 11.98
C THR A 320 -1.06 -20.19 13.19
N ILE A 321 -1.32 -21.51 13.24
CA ILE A 321 -0.75 -22.38 14.28
C ILE A 321 0.78 -22.29 14.33
N SER A 322 1.44 -22.25 13.17
CA SER A 322 2.91 -22.18 13.08
C SER A 322 3.44 -20.87 13.65
N GLU A 323 2.83 -19.73 13.29
CA GLU A 323 3.22 -18.41 13.80
C GLU A 323 2.97 -18.31 15.31
N ALA A 324 1.85 -18.86 15.80
CA ALA A 324 1.55 -18.89 17.23
C ALA A 324 2.59 -19.72 18.01
N LEU A 325 2.98 -20.89 17.49
CA LEU A 325 4.00 -21.73 18.09
C LEU A 325 5.39 -21.07 18.08
N GLU A 326 5.77 -20.49 16.94
CA GLU A 326 7.03 -19.75 16.82
C GLU A 326 7.07 -18.61 17.85
N LEU A 327 6.01 -17.82 17.93
CA LEU A 327 5.90 -16.70 18.87
C LEU A 327 6.15 -17.14 20.32
N VAL A 328 5.40 -18.14 20.80
CA VAL A 328 5.54 -18.56 22.21
C VAL A 328 6.88 -19.26 22.48
N SER A 329 7.46 -19.94 21.48
CA SER A 329 8.78 -20.58 21.61
C SER A 329 9.94 -19.58 21.65
N LEU A 330 9.86 -18.50 20.86
CA LEU A 330 10.86 -17.44 20.84
C LEU A 330 10.84 -16.64 22.15
N THR A 331 9.65 -16.35 22.69
CA THR A 331 9.52 -15.74 24.02
C THR A 331 10.15 -16.59 25.11
N ASN A 332 10.04 -17.92 25.01
CA ASN A 332 10.66 -18.84 25.97
C ASN A 332 12.19 -18.88 25.85
N LYS A 333 12.73 -18.86 24.62
CA LYS A 333 14.17 -18.96 24.36
C LYS A 333 14.92 -17.65 24.64
N TYR A 334 14.30 -16.52 24.32
CA TYR A 334 14.89 -15.19 24.44
C TYR A 334 13.97 -14.34 25.33
N ASN A 335 14.31 -14.20 26.61
CA ASN A 335 13.50 -13.46 27.60
C ASN A 335 13.16 -12.00 27.21
N HIS A 336 13.80 -11.44 26.18
CA HIS A 336 13.55 -10.11 25.64
C HIS A 336 12.63 -10.08 24.38
N CYS A 337 12.27 -11.25 23.83
CA CYS A 337 11.29 -11.41 22.75
C CYS A 337 9.87 -11.63 23.32
N THR A 338 9.36 -10.71 24.14
CA THR A 338 8.09 -10.94 24.83
C THR A 338 6.89 -10.56 23.97
N SER A 339 6.10 -11.56 23.56
CA SER A 339 4.74 -11.31 23.05
C SER A 339 3.83 -12.47 23.44
N LYS A 340 3.01 -12.26 24.47
CA LYS A 340 2.08 -13.26 24.99
C LYS A 340 0.89 -13.40 24.04
N LEU A 341 0.39 -14.62 23.89
CA LEU A 341 -0.92 -14.87 23.29
C LEU A 341 -2.00 -14.44 24.28
N SER A 342 -2.95 -13.62 23.80
CA SER A 342 -4.15 -13.27 24.54
C SER A 342 -5.23 -14.34 24.38
N GLN A 343 -6.20 -14.36 25.27
CA GLN A 343 -7.35 -15.26 25.19
C GLN A 343 -8.10 -15.12 23.85
N ASP A 344 -8.35 -13.90 23.38
CA ASP A 344 -9.02 -13.63 22.09
C ASP A 344 -8.28 -14.28 20.91
N GLU A 345 -6.95 -14.28 20.94
CA GLU A 345 -6.13 -14.87 19.89
C GLU A 345 -6.15 -16.39 19.92
N ILE A 346 -6.18 -16.97 21.13
CA ILE A 346 -6.34 -18.42 21.29
C ILE A 346 -7.72 -18.86 20.80
N ASP A 347 -8.77 -18.10 21.11
CA ASP A 347 -10.13 -18.38 20.63
C ASP A 347 -10.20 -18.30 19.10
N LEU A 348 -9.61 -17.26 18.49
CA LEU A 348 -9.50 -17.13 17.03
C LEU A 348 -8.68 -18.26 16.40
N LEU A 349 -7.59 -18.68 17.04
CA LEU A 349 -6.79 -19.82 16.58
C LEU A 349 -7.63 -21.11 16.59
N LEU A 350 -8.36 -21.38 17.67
CA LEU A 350 -9.21 -22.57 17.80
C LEU A 350 -10.40 -22.56 16.84
N GLU A 351 -10.96 -21.39 16.54
CA GLU A 351 -12.03 -21.21 15.55
C GLU A 351 -11.52 -21.52 14.14
N ASN A 352 -10.38 -20.94 13.75
CA ASN A 352 -9.82 -21.07 12.40
C ASN A 352 -9.13 -22.42 12.16
N PHE A 353 -8.52 -22.99 13.21
CA PHE A 353 -7.74 -24.22 13.13
C PHE A 353 -8.13 -25.20 14.26
N PRO A 354 -9.31 -25.84 14.19
CA PRO A 354 -9.79 -26.68 15.28
C PRO A 354 -8.79 -27.77 15.73
N ILE A 355 -8.87 -28.14 17.02
CA ILE A 355 -8.08 -29.24 17.56
C ILE A 355 -8.54 -30.55 16.90
N THR A 356 -7.62 -31.18 16.17
CA THR A 356 -7.78 -32.46 15.47
C THR A 356 -6.55 -33.33 15.73
N PRO A 357 -6.55 -34.63 15.37
CA PRO A 357 -5.35 -35.46 15.47
C PRO A 357 -4.12 -34.89 14.75
N LYS A 358 -4.31 -34.02 13.75
CA LYS A 358 -3.21 -33.36 13.02
C LYS A 358 -2.63 -32.16 13.77
N THR A 359 -3.45 -31.41 14.51
CA THR A 359 -3.08 -30.12 15.13
C THR A 359 -2.84 -30.24 16.65
N ILE A 360 -3.26 -31.34 17.27
CA ILE A 360 -3.21 -31.51 18.73
C ILE A 360 -1.79 -31.45 19.32
N ASN A 361 -0.78 -31.89 18.58
CA ASN A 361 0.61 -31.78 19.02
C ASN A 361 1.07 -30.32 19.05
N ASP A 362 0.72 -29.53 18.04
CA ASP A 362 1.06 -28.13 17.96
C ASP A 362 0.40 -27.35 19.11
N TYR A 363 -0.89 -27.59 19.36
CA TYR A 363 -1.59 -26.96 20.49
C TYR A 363 -1.00 -27.35 21.85
N ASN A 364 -0.58 -28.60 22.02
CA ASN A 364 0.09 -29.02 23.26
C ASN A 364 1.43 -28.30 23.45
N ASN A 365 2.19 -28.08 22.36
CA ASN A 365 3.43 -27.33 22.40
C ASN A 365 3.17 -25.83 22.65
N ILE A 366 2.15 -25.25 22.02
CA ILE A 366 1.72 -23.87 22.28
C ILE A 366 1.35 -23.70 23.76
N ALA A 367 0.57 -24.63 24.33
CA ALA A 367 0.20 -24.58 25.74
C ALA A 367 1.41 -24.72 26.67
N PHE A 368 2.36 -25.60 26.33
CA PHE A 368 3.61 -25.78 27.07
C PHE A 368 4.45 -24.49 27.09
N TYR A 369 4.76 -23.91 25.92
CA TYR A 369 5.55 -22.67 25.90
C TYR A 369 4.80 -21.48 26.50
N THR A 370 3.47 -21.43 26.36
CA THR A 370 2.64 -20.43 27.06
C THR A 370 2.75 -20.57 28.58
N HIS A 371 2.82 -21.80 29.12
CA HIS A 371 3.12 -22.06 30.54
C HIS A 371 4.50 -21.53 30.91
N GLU A 372 5.53 -21.88 30.15
CA GLU A 372 6.91 -21.46 30.43
C GLU A 372 7.07 -19.93 30.41
N ASN A 373 6.26 -19.25 29.58
CA ASN A 373 6.17 -17.79 29.50
C ASN A 373 5.36 -17.16 30.65
N LYS A 374 4.97 -17.96 31.65
CA LYS A 374 4.18 -17.57 32.84
C LYS A 374 2.78 -17.07 32.51
N SER A 375 2.23 -17.45 31.36
CA SER A 375 0.84 -17.20 30.96
C SER A 375 -0.02 -18.40 31.36
N TYR A 376 -0.12 -18.63 32.67
CA TYR A 376 -0.69 -19.87 33.20
C TYR A 376 -2.20 -19.98 32.93
N HIS A 377 -2.95 -18.87 32.93
CA HIS A 377 -4.39 -18.90 32.66
C HIS A 377 -4.68 -19.31 31.20
N GLU A 378 -3.95 -18.73 30.25
CA GLU A 378 -4.07 -19.05 28.83
C GLU A 378 -3.61 -20.47 28.52
N SER A 379 -2.52 -20.92 29.17
CA SER A 379 -2.05 -22.31 29.07
C SER A 379 -3.11 -23.29 29.59
N LEU A 380 -3.70 -23.01 30.77
CA LEU A 380 -4.74 -23.84 31.37
C LEU A 380 -5.95 -23.97 30.44
N PHE A 381 -6.46 -22.83 29.94
CA PHE A 381 -7.58 -22.80 29.01
C PHE A 381 -7.32 -23.69 27.78
N LEU A 382 -6.14 -23.58 27.17
CA LEU A 382 -5.81 -24.37 25.99
C LEU A 382 -5.67 -25.86 26.32
N LEU A 383 -5.11 -26.22 27.47
CA LEU A 383 -4.97 -27.61 27.93
C LEU A 383 -6.34 -28.26 28.19
N GLU A 384 -7.29 -27.51 28.75
CA GLU A 384 -8.67 -27.97 28.90
C GLU A 384 -9.31 -28.27 27.53
N LYS A 385 -9.13 -27.40 26.54
CA LYS A 385 -9.63 -27.64 25.16
C LYS A 385 -8.98 -28.84 24.48
N ILE A 386 -7.70 -29.10 24.75
CA ILE A 386 -7.01 -30.30 24.27
C ILE A 386 -7.62 -31.56 24.90
N LEU A 387 -7.83 -31.56 26.21
CA LEU A 387 -8.37 -32.72 26.95
C LEU A 387 -9.86 -32.97 26.67
N GLU A 388 -10.64 -31.94 26.31
CA GLU A 388 -11.99 -32.09 25.76
C GLU A 388 -12.00 -32.94 24.47
N LYS A 389 -10.94 -32.87 23.66
CA LYS A 389 -10.83 -33.61 22.39
C LYS A 389 -10.10 -34.95 22.52
N ASP A 390 -9.07 -35.02 23.36
CA ASP A 390 -8.30 -36.23 23.63
C ASP A 390 -8.06 -36.40 25.14
N PRO A 391 -9.03 -36.98 25.87
CA PRO A 391 -8.93 -37.15 27.32
C PRO A 391 -7.85 -38.16 27.74
N ASN A 392 -7.27 -38.90 26.79
CA ASN A 392 -6.20 -39.88 27.05
C ASN A 392 -4.81 -39.36 26.68
N ARG A 393 -4.70 -38.08 26.29
CA ARG A 393 -3.42 -37.44 25.99
C ARG A 393 -2.57 -37.27 27.24
N VAL A 394 -1.66 -38.23 27.45
CA VAL A 394 -0.75 -38.28 28.61
C VAL A 394 -0.03 -36.96 28.87
N VAL A 395 0.62 -36.38 27.86
CA VAL A 395 1.45 -35.17 28.04
C VAL A 395 0.59 -33.97 28.44
N ALA A 396 -0.65 -33.86 27.96
CA ALA A 396 -1.54 -32.77 28.34
C ALA A 396 -1.95 -32.83 29.82
N TRP A 397 -2.13 -34.04 30.37
CA TRP A 397 -2.39 -34.23 31.81
C TRP A 397 -1.20 -33.86 32.71
N LEU A 398 0.04 -34.02 32.22
CA LEU A 398 1.21 -33.54 32.93
C LEU A 398 1.25 -32.01 32.91
N ASN A 399 1.15 -31.42 31.71
CA ASN A 399 1.21 -29.97 31.53
C ASN A 399 0.09 -29.25 32.30
N ILE A 400 -1.14 -29.80 32.33
CA ILE A 400 -2.25 -29.17 33.08
C ILE A 400 -2.02 -29.24 34.59
N ALA A 401 -1.41 -30.31 35.10
CA ALA A 401 -1.07 -30.43 36.51
C ALA A 401 -0.02 -29.38 36.91
N ASP A 402 1.03 -29.22 36.10
CA ASP A 402 2.07 -28.21 36.31
C ASP A 402 1.47 -26.79 36.28
N THR A 403 0.60 -26.50 35.30
CA THR A 403 -0.08 -25.20 35.22
C THR A 403 -1.02 -24.96 36.40
N GLN A 404 -1.81 -25.94 36.83
CA GLN A 404 -2.68 -25.84 38.01
C GLN A 404 -1.88 -25.61 39.29
N TRP A 405 -0.72 -26.26 39.41
CA TRP A 405 0.20 -26.06 40.53
C TRP A 405 0.70 -24.61 40.58
N MET A 406 1.13 -24.05 39.44
CA MET A 406 1.57 -22.65 39.35
C MET A 406 0.46 -21.64 39.63
N LEU A 407 -0.81 -22.02 39.43
CA LEU A 407 -1.99 -21.23 39.79
C LEU A 407 -2.45 -21.43 41.25
N ASN A 408 -1.71 -22.18 42.06
CA ASN A 408 -2.05 -22.56 43.45
C ASN A 408 -3.31 -23.43 43.58
N ASN A 409 -3.77 -24.06 42.51
CA ASN A 409 -4.90 -25.01 42.50
C ASN A 409 -4.43 -26.42 42.87
N SER A 410 -3.84 -26.57 44.05
CA SER A 410 -3.14 -27.79 44.49
C SER A 410 -4.01 -29.06 44.49
N HIS A 411 -5.33 -28.93 44.75
CA HIS A 411 -6.25 -30.06 44.70
C HIS A 411 -6.42 -30.59 43.27
N ASP A 412 -6.64 -29.70 42.31
CA ASP A 412 -6.82 -30.07 40.90
C ASP A 412 -5.51 -30.58 40.30
N ALA A 413 -4.38 -29.94 40.62
CA ALA A 413 -3.05 -30.40 40.20
C ALA A 413 -2.80 -31.85 40.65
N LYS A 414 -3.13 -32.19 41.90
CA LYS A 414 -3.02 -33.56 42.42
C LYS A 414 -3.88 -34.54 41.61
N ASN A 415 -5.13 -34.18 41.32
CA ASN A 415 -6.03 -35.02 40.53
C ASN A 415 -5.49 -35.25 39.11
N SER A 416 -4.96 -34.20 38.47
CA SER A 416 -4.35 -34.26 37.15
C SER A 416 -3.08 -35.13 37.12
N TYR A 417 -2.18 -35.00 38.11
CA TYR A 417 -1.02 -35.90 38.23
C TYR A 417 -1.41 -37.36 38.42
N GLN A 418 -2.44 -37.65 39.22
CA GLN A 418 -2.95 -39.02 39.38
C GLN A 418 -3.48 -39.59 38.06
N LYS A 419 -4.17 -38.78 37.26
CA LYS A 419 -4.65 -39.15 35.93
C LYS A 419 -3.48 -39.42 34.98
N TYR A 420 -2.46 -38.56 34.96
CA TYR A 420 -1.23 -38.77 34.20
C TYR A 420 -0.56 -40.12 34.54
N ILE A 421 -0.34 -40.41 35.83
CA ILE A 421 0.27 -41.68 36.28
C ILE A 421 -0.57 -42.87 35.83
N THR A 422 -1.90 -42.77 35.94
CA THR A 422 -2.82 -43.84 35.51
C THR A 422 -2.67 -44.14 34.01
N LEU A 423 -2.61 -43.10 33.17
CA LEU A 423 -2.44 -43.26 31.73
C LEU A 423 -1.05 -43.80 31.36
N MET A 424 0.01 -43.36 32.05
CA MET A 424 1.37 -43.88 31.84
C MET A 424 1.46 -45.39 32.11
N LYS A 425 0.78 -45.88 33.16
CA LYS A 425 0.68 -47.32 33.46
C LYS A 425 -0.10 -48.09 32.39
N ILE A 426 -1.25 -47.56 31.94
CA ILE A 426 -2.05 -48.18 30.87
C ILE A 426 -1.23 -48.31 29.58
N GLN A 427 -0.38 -47.31 29.28
CA GLN A 427 0.50 -47.31 28.11
C GLN A 427 1.82 -48.08 28.32
N LYS A 428 2.04 -48.68 29.49
CA LYS A 428 3.28 -49.43 29.85
C LYS A 428 4.56 -48.61 29.67
N LYS A 429 4.49 -47.31 29.99
CA LYS A 429 5.65 -46.40 29.95
C LYS A 429 6.36 -46.29 31.30
N ILE A 430 5.76 -46.81 32.37
CA ILE A 430 6.31 -46.98 33.72
C ILE A 430 5.78 -48.26 34.35
#